data_AF-A0A1M5V272-F1
#
_entry.id   AF-A0A1M5V272-F1
#
_cell.length_a   1.000
_cell.length_b   1.000
_cell.length_c   1.000
_cell.angle_alpha   90.00
_cell.angle_beta   90.00
_cell.angle_gamma   90.00
#
_symmetry.space_group_name_H-M   'P 1'
#
loop_
_entity.id
_entity.type
_entity.pdbx_description
1 polymer ?
#
loop_
_entity_poly.entity_id
_entity_poly.type
_entity_poly.pdbx_seq_one_letter_code
_entity_poly.pdbx_strand_id
1 'polypeptide(L)'
;MYATMPVYYPSFRYAREHDETDLWRESHRVNMECQGKINRRALEAYNSRELDLMIDDLIRIYGLERTMCVLSRTIQYKDWDERLSQAVRKRAKHFSFSEQVYEGNDPTKQYICHDLHSCILDEVYRKLMEKEAEQAAFDNRQQALFDDLEL
;
A
#
# COMPACT_ATOMS: atom_id res chain seq x y z
N MET A 1 14.71 -5.38 -5.78
CA MET A 1 14.06 -4.43 -4.85
C MET A 1 13.15 -3.57 -5.70
N TYR A 2 11.85 -3.49 -5.40
CA TYR A 2 10.84 -2.80 -6.21
C TYR A 2 10.45 -1.42 -5.64
N ALA A 3 11.10 -0.97 -4.57
CA ALA A 3 10.76 0.27 -3.88
C ALA A 3 10.84 1.53 -4.78
N THR A 4 11.64 1.49 -5.85
CA THR A 4 11.74 2.57 -6.85
C THR A 4 10.73 2.44 -7.98
N MET A 5 10.03 1.31 -8.09
CA MET A 5 9.02 1.11 -9.10
C MET A 5 7.72 1.75 -8.61
N PRO A 6 7.11 2.69 -9.35
CA PRO A 6 5.88 3.36 -8.92
C PRO A 6 4.66 2.43 -8.96
N VAL A 7 3.59 2.82 -8.27
CA VAL A 7 2.30 2.14 -8.36
C VAL A 7 1.54 2.66 -9.59
N TYR A 8 1.14 1.76 -10.48
CA TYR A 8 0.25 2.09 -11.60
C TYR A 8 -1.20 2.17 -11.11
N TYR A 9 -1.76 3.39 -11.05
CA TYR A 9 -3.14 3.68 -10.62
C TYR A 9 -4.23 3.56 -11.69
N PRO A 10 -3.97 3.87 -12.99
CA PRO A 10 -5.00 3.77 -14.00
C PRO A 10 -5.54 2.34 -14.20
N SER A 11 -6.76 2.24 -14.69
CA SER A 11 -7.40 0.96 -14.99
C SER A 11 -6.68 0.18 -16.10
N PHE A 12 -6.87 -1.14 -16.15
CA PHE A 12 -6.34 -1.97 -17.23
C PHE A 12 -6.82 -1.51 -18.62
N ARG A 13 -8.08 -1.02 -18.71
CA ARG A 13 -8.62 -0.47 -19.96
C ARG A 13 -7.84 0.74 -20.43
N TYR A 14 -7.53 1.66 -19.53
CA TYR A 14 -6.70 2.83 -19.83
C TYR A 14 -5.33 2.40 -20.34
N ALA A 15 -4.70 1.44 -19.66
CA ALA A 15 -3.41 0.90 -20.06
C ALA A 15 -3.45 0.27 -21.46
N ARG A 16 -4.54 -0.42 -21.81
CA ARG A 16 -4.73 -0.98 -23.15
C ARG A 16 -4.96 0.10 -24.21
N GLU A 17 -5.73 1.14 -23.89
CA GLU A 17 -6.01 2.26 -24.80
C GLU A 17 -4.77 3.12 -25.07
N HIS A 18 -3.81 3.16 -24.15
CA HIS A 18 -2.60 3.98 -24.22
C HIS A 18 -1.30 3.18 -24.47
N ASP A 19 -1.41 1.88 -24.75
CA ASP A 19 -0.25 0.98 -24.94
C ASP A 19 0.69 0.87 -23.71
N GLU A 20 0.16 1.09 -22.51
CA GLU A 20 0.86 1.00 -21.23
C GLU A 20 0.60 -0.34 -20.52
N THR A 21 0.15 -1.34 -21.26
CA THR A 21 -0.31 -2.63 -20.71
C THR A 21 0.78 -3.33 -19.90
N ASP A 22 2.04 -3.23 -20.34
CA ASP A 22 3.17 -3.87 -19.65
C ASP A 22 3.51 -3.18 -18.32
N LEU A 23 3.32 -1.85 -18.23
CA LEU A 23 3.47 -1.10 -16.98
C LEU A 23 2.41 -1.53 -15.95
N TRP A 24 1.16 -1.68 -16.40
CA TRP A 24 0.08 -2.17 -15.54
C TRP A 24 0.38 -3.58 -15.05
N ARG A 25 0.79 -4.50 -15.95
CA ARG A 25 1.07 -5.90 -15.60
C ARG A 25 2.19 -6.02 -14.57
N GLU A 26 3.27 -5.27 -14.75
CA GLU A 26 4.40 -5.34 -13.84
C GLU A 26 4.06 -4.74 -12.47
N SER A 27 3.37 -3.60 -12.43
CA SER A 27 2.85 -3.04 -11.18
C SER A 27 1.89 -4.01 -10.47
N HIS A 28 0.96 -4.61 -11.22
CA HIS A 28 0.02 -5.60 -10.69
C HIS A 28 0.74 -6.82 -10.12
N ARG A 29 1.74 -7.36 -10.82
CA ARG A 29 2.57 -8.49 -10.37
C ARG A 29 3.24 -8.19 -9.02
N VAL A 30 3.81 -7.00 -8.88
CA VAL A 30 4.50 -6.61 -7.63
C VAL A 30 3.50 -6.33 -6.50
N ASN A 31 2.32 -5.79 -6.79
CA ASN A 31 1.24 -5.65 -5.81
C ASN A 31 0.80 -7.02 -5.27
N MET A 32 0.67 -8.02 -6.16
CA MET A 32 0.36 -9.40 -5.77
C MET A 32 1.49 -10.03 -4.93
N GLU A 33 2.76 -9.77 -5.28
CA GLU A 33 3.89 -10.25 -4.49
C GLU A 33 3.91 -9.64 -3.08
N CYS A 34 3.64 -8.33 -2.97
CA CYS A 34 3.50 -7.61 -1.71
C CYS A 34 2.36 -8.18 -0.85
N GLN A 35 1.18 -8.37 -1.45
CA GLN A 35 0.02 -9.02 -0.81
C GLN A 35 0.39 -10.41 -0.26
N GLY A 36 1.05 -11.22 -1.09
CA GLY A 36 1.44 -12.58 -0.71
C GLY A 36 2.48 -12.61 0.41
N LYS A 37 3.34 -11.59 0.51
CA LYS A 37 4.31 -11.46 1.61
C LYS A 37 3.63 -11.01 2.91
N ILE A 38 2.68 -10.08 2.84
CA ILE A 38 1.87 -9.65 3.99
C ILE A 38 1.11 -10.84 4.57
N ASN A 39 0.34 -11.57 3.76
CA ASN A 39 -0.46 -12.69 4.24
C ASN A 39 0.37 -13.79 4.91
N ARG A 40 1.56 -14.09 4.38
CA ARG A 40 2.44 -15.11 4.95
C ARG A 40 3.07 -14.71 6.27
N ARG A 41 3.41 -13.42 6.45
CA ARG A 41 4.21 -12.96 7.61
C ARG A 41 3.39 -12.28 8.69
N ALA A 42 2.24 -11.69 8.37
CA ALA A 42 1.56 -10.78 9.30
C ALA A 42 1.16 -11.43 10.63
N LEU A 43 0.63 -12.65 10.59
CA LEU A 43 0.22 -13.37 11.81
C LEU A 43 1.44 -13.80 12.65
N GLU A 44 2.48 -14.33 12.00
CA GLU A 44 3.72 -14.73 12.68
C GLU A 44 4.39 -13.53 13.33
N ALA A 45 4.61 -12.46 12.57
CA ALA A 45 5.23 -11.22 13.05
C ALA A 45 4.42 -10.56 14.18
N TYR A 46 3.09 -10.66 14.14
CA TYR A 46 2.24 -10.20 15.25
C TYR A 46 2.48 -11.00 16.52
N ASN A 47 2.52 -12.33 16.42
CA ASN A 47 2.73 -13.22 17.56
C ASN A 47 4.15 -13.14 18.13
N SER A 48 5.16 -12.98 17.28
CA SER A 48 6.57 -12.85 17.67
C SER A 48 6.98 -11.43 18.09
N ARG A 49 6.09 -10.44 17.98
CA ARG A 49 6.36 -9.00 18.19
C ARG A 49 7.40 -8.43 17.22
N GLU A 50 7.44 -8.95 16.01
CA GLU A 50 8.34 -8.53 14.92
C GLU A 50 7.60 -7.76 13.83
N LEU A 51 6.45 -7.14 14.15
CA LEU A 51 5.68 -6.34 13.20
C LEU A 51 6.51 -5.20 12.60
N ASP A 52 7.30 -4.50 13.43
CA ASP A 52 8.14 -3.39 12.98
C ASP A 52 9.18 -3.86 11.95
N LEU A 53 9.85 -4.99 12.21
CA LEU A 53 10.79 -5.59 11.26
C LEU A 53 10.10 -6.02 9.96
N MET A 54 8.89 -6.57 10.06
CA MET A 54 8.09 -6.96 8.90
C MET A 54 7.68 -5.74 8.06
N ILE A 55 7.30 -4.64 8.70
CA ILE A 55 6.96 -3.37 8.04
C ILE A 55 8.17 -2.76 7.36
N ASP A 56 9.31 -2.68 8.06
CA ASP A 56 10.55 -2.16 7.49
C ASP A 56 11.00 -2.99 6.28
N ASP A 57 10.84 -4.31 6.34
CA ASP A 57 11.08 -5.20 5.19
C ASP A 57 10.15 -4.93 4.01
N LEU A 58 8.86 -4.67 4.27
CA LEU A 58 7.89 -4.35 3.22
C LEU A 58 8.22 -3.02 2.56
N ILE A 59 8.50 -1.97 3.36
CA ILE A 59 8.89 -0.65 2.87
C ILE A 59 10.18 -0.76 2.06
N ARG A 60 11.18 -1.48 2.56
CA ARG A 60 12.44 -1.71 1.84
C ARG A 60 12.22 -2.43 0.52
N ILE A 61 11.40 -3.49 0.48
CA ILE A 61 11.27 -4.31 -0.73
C ILE A 61 10.32 -3.68 -1.75
N TYR A 62 9.17 -3.20 -1.30
CA TYR A 62 8.06 -2.78 -2.17
C TYR A 62 7.82 -1.29 -2.19
N GLY A 63 8.37 -0.54 -1.24
CA GLY A 63 8.10 0.89 -1.04
C GLY A 63 6.92 1.13 -0.09
N LEU A 64 6.92 2.31 0.54
CA LEU A 64 5.87 2.72 1.46
C LEU A 64 4.51 2.86 0.76
N GLU A 65 4.49 3.60 -0.35
CA GLU A 65 3.28 3.85 -1.14
C GLU A 65 2.60 2.55 -1.55
N ARG A 66 3.34 1.59 -2.11
CA ARG A 66 2.78 0.30 -2.55
C ARG A 66 2.23 -0.51 -1.40
N THR A 67 2.95 -0.57 -0.29
CA THR A 67 2.51 -1.31 0.90
C THR A 67 1.19 -0.74 1.43
N MET A 68 1.09 0.59 1.50
CA MET A 68 -0.14 1.27 1.88
C MET A 68 -1.25 1.08 0.86
N CYS A 69 -0.96 1.10 -0.44
CA CYS A 69 -1.94 0.87 -1.51
C CYS A 69 -2.58 -0.53 -1.38
N VAL A 70 -1.76 -1.58 -1.27
CA VAL A 70 -2.27 -2.98 -1.14
C VAL A 70 -3.12 -3.15 0.12
N LEU A 71 -2.67 -2.64 1.27
CA LEU A 71 -3.43 -2.74 2.52
C LEU A 71 -4.70 -1.88 2.52
N SER A 72 -4.66 -0.71 1.86
CA SER A 72 -5.83 0.16 1.70
C SER A 72 -6.98 -0.56 1.00
N ARG A 73 -6.66 -1.43 0.03
CA ARG A 73 -7.69 -2.24 -0.64
C ARG A 73 -8.39 -3.19 0.33
N THR A 74 -7.63 -3.80 1.24
CA THR A 74 -8.18 -4.67 2.29
C THR A 74 -9.02 -3.87 3.30
N ILE A 75 -8.57 -2.67 3.68
CA ILE A 75 -9.30 -1.77 4.59
C ILE A 75 -10.63 -1.33 3.98
N GLN A 76 -10.62 -0.94 2.70
CA GLN A 76 -11.85 -0.56 1.98
C GLN A 76 -12.83 -1.74 1.84
N TYR A 77 -12.33 -2.96 1.70
CA TYR A 77 -13.16 -4.17 1.67
C TYR A 77 -13.74 -4.52 3.06
N LYS A 78 -13.00 -4.25 4.13
CA LYS A 78 -13.41 -4.51 5.53
C LYS A 78 -13.91 -3.24 6.24
N ASP A 79 -14.44 -2.26 5.51
CA ASP A 79 -14.84 -0.96 6.07
C ASP A 79 -15.96 -1.06 7.13
N TRP A 80 -16.73 -2.14 7.07
CA TRP A 80 -17.74 -2.57 8.03
C TRP A 80 -17.16 -3.02 9.39
N ASP A 81 -15.89 -3.41 9.47
CA ASP A 81 -15.30 -3.89 10.72
C ASP A 81 -14.90 -2.72 11.63
N GLU A 82 -15.58 -2.60 12.77
CA GLU A 82 -15.36 -1.52 13.74
C GLU A 82 -13.98 -1.54 14.39
N ARG A 83 -13.27 -2.67 14.34
CA ARG A 83 -11.90 -2.79 14.87
C ARG A 83 -10.88 -1.95 14.09
N LEU A 84 -11.22 -1.56 12.86
CA LEU A 84 -10.43 -0.60 12.09
C LEU A 84 -10.70 0.81 12.60
N SER A 85 -9.67 1.51 13.04
CA SER A 85 -9.82 2.89 13.50
C SER A 85 -10.33 3.81 12.39
N GLN A 86 -11.02 4.88 12.78
CA GLN A 86 -11.55 5.87 11.83
C GLN A 86 -10.42 6.55 11.04
N ALA A 87 -9.26 6.78 11.67
CA ALA A 87 -8.08 7.36 11.04
C ALA A 87 -7.56 6.47 9.89
N VAL A 88 -7.41 5.16 10.15
CA VAL A 88 -7.00 4.16 9.14
C VAL A 88 -7.99 4.12 7.99
N ARG A 89 -9.29 4.03 8.29
CA ARG A 89 -10.34 4.02 7.26
C ARG A 89 -10.32 5.30 6.40
N LYS A 90 -10.14 6.47 7.02
CA LYS A 90 -10.08 7.75 6.30
C LYS A 90 -8.84 7.81 5.40
N ARG A 91 -7.66 7.44 5.90
CA ARG A 91 -6.42 7.46 5.14
C ARG A 91 -6.44 6.46 3.98
N ALA A 92 -7.01 5.27 4.18
CA ALA A 92 -7.14 4.26 3.12
C ALA A 92 -8.04 4.71 1.96
N LYS A 93 -9.03 5.59 2.20
CA LYS A 93 -9.89 6.16 1.14
C LYS A 93 -9.15 7.08 0.17
N HIS A 94 -7.95 7.57 0.51
CA HIS A 94 -7.16 8.37 -0.42
C HIS A 94 -6.62 7.54 -1.60
N PHE A 95 -6.47 6.23 -1.42
CA PHE A 95 -6.11 5.34 -2.52
C PHE A 95 -7.35 5.00 -3.35
N SER A 96 -7.40 5.53 -4.56
CA SER A 96 -8.48 5.29 -5.50
C SER A 96 -8.16 4.10 -6.39
N PHE A 97 -9.02 3.09 -6.37
CA PHE A 97 -8.94 1.94 -7.27
C PHE A 97 -9.92 2.19 -8.42
N SER A 98 -9.39 2.70 -9.53
CA SER A 98 -10.17 3.15 -10.69
C SER A 98 -10.61 2.03 -11.63
N GLU A 99 -10.41 0.77 -11.25
CA GLU A 99 -10.79 -0.37 -12.08
C GLU A 99 -12.31 -0.40 -12.26
N GLN A 100 -12.73 -0.15 -13.50
CA GLN A 100 -14.09 -0.47 -13.92
C GLN A 100 -14.20 -1.98 -13.99
N VAL A 101 -15.27 -2.53 -13.41
CA VAL A 101 -15.58 -3.96 -13.44
C VAL A 101 -15.57 -4.43 -14.89
N TYR A 102 -14.54 -5.15 -15.31
CA TYR A 102 -14.42 -5.72 -16.65
C TYR A 102 -14.96 -7.16 -16.58
N GLU A 103 -16.04 -7.44 -17.32
CA GLU A 103 -16.70 -8.75 -17.33
C GLU A 103 -17.09 -9.28 -15.93
N GLY A 104 -17.46 -8.39 -15.01
CA GLY A 104 -17.82 -8.76 -13.64
C GLY A 104 -16.63 -8.95 -12.68
N ASN A 105 -15.38 -8.91 -13.17
CA ASN A 105 -14.19 -9.07 -12.35
C ASN A 105 -13.43 -7.75 -12.15
N ASP A 106 -13.06 -7.48 -10.91
CA ASP A 106 -12.23 -6.34 -10.55
C ASP A 106 -10.85 -6.88 -10.14
N PRO A 107 -9.81 -6.66 -10.97
CA PRO A 107 -8.47 -7.18 -10.72
C PRO A 107 -7.91 -6.76 -9.35
N THR A 108 -8.30 -5.60 -8.84
CA THR A 108 -7.80 -5.08 -7.55
C THR A 108 -8.36 -5.85 -6.36
N LYS A 109 -9.46 -6.62 -6.52
CA LYS A 109 -9.94 -7.51 -5.46
C LYS A 109 -8.92 -8.60 -5.12
N GLN A 110 -8.02 -8.95 -6.04
CA GLN A 110 -6.96 -9.92 -5.78
C GLN A 110 -5.93 -9.41 -4.76
N TYR A 111 -5.86 -8.10 -4.55
CA TYR A 111 -5.00 -7.50 -3.54
C TYR A 111 -5.54 -7.68 -2.10
N ILE A 112 -6.80 -8.10 -1.95
CA ILE A 112 -7.42 -8.23 -0.64
C ILE A 112 -6.72 -9.33 0.16
N CYS A 113 -6.28 -8.98 1.36
CA CYS A 113 -5.72 -9.89 2.35
C CYS A 113 -6.87 -10.49 3.17
N HIS A 114 -7.51 -11.55 2.66
CA HIS A 114 -8.70 -12.13 3.29
C HIS A 114 -8.43 -12.63 4.72
N ASP A 115 -7.32 -13.34 4.92
CA ASP A 115 -6.94 -13.98 6.18
C ASP A 115 -6.31 -13.01 7.20
N LEU A 116 -6.05 -11.77 6.78
CA LEU A 116 -5.48 -10.76 7.67
C LEU A 116 -6.55 -10.27 8.66
N HIS A 117 -6.30 -10.51 9.94
CA HIS A 117 -7.19 -10.10 11.02
C HIS A 117 -7.21 -8.57 11.17
N SER A 118 -8.39 -7.98 11.37
CA SER A 118 -8.58 -6.53 11.33
C SER A 118 -7.79 -5.76 12.40
N CYS A 119 -7.52 -6.35 13.56
CA CYS A 119 -6.65 -5.70 14.56
C CYS A 119 -5.19 -5.61 14.12
N ILE A 120 -4.68 -6.64 13.44
CA ILE A 120 -3.32 -6.65 12.89
C ILE A 120 -3.25 -5.66 11.73
N LEU A 121 -4.27 -5.64 10.86
CA LEU A 121 -4.40 -4.69 9.76
C LEU A 121 -4.40 -3.23 10.26
N ASP A 122 -5.18 -2.92 11.29
CA ASP A 122 -5.22 -1.58 11.89
C ASP A 122 -3.84 -1.17 12.45
N GLU A 123 -3.20 -2.05 13.22
CA GLU A 123 -1.90 -1.77 13.82
C GLU A 123 -0.80 -1.56 12.77
N VAL A 124 -0.72 -2.46 11.78
CA VAL A 124 0.24 -2.35 10.67
C VAL A 124 0.01 -1.05 9.92
N TYR A 125 -1.23 -0.69 9.63
CA TYR A 125 -1.53 0.52 8.86
C TYR A 125 -1.23 1.80 9.64
N ARG A 126 -1.47 1.84 10.96
CA ARG A 126 -1.07 2.99 11.80
C ARG A 126 0.44 3.21 11.78
N LYS A 127 1.23 2.14 11.93
CA LYS A 127 2.69 2.22 11.83
C LYS A 127 3.17 2.70 10.45
N LEU A 128 2.50 2.29 9.37
CA LEU A 128 2.79 2.81 8.03
C LEU A 128 2.47 4.32 7.91
N MET A 129 1.39 4.79 8.53
CA MET A 129 1.07 6.23 8.58
C MET A 129 2.12 7.04 9.36
N GLU A 130 2.67 6.48 10.43
CA GLU A 130 3.78 7.10 11.18
C GLU A 130 5.04 7.21 10.30
N LYS A 131 5.42 6.13 9.61
CA LYS A 131 6.54 6.12 8.66
C LYS A 131 6.34 7.12 7.51
N GLU A 132 5.11 7.28 7.01
CA GLU A 132 4.76 8.27 5.99
C GLU A 132 4.99 9.70 6.49
N ALA A 133 4.57 10.00 7.72
CA ALA A 133 4.77 11.31 8.32
C ALA A 133 6.26 11.61 8.57
N GLU A 134 7.04 10.62 9.02
CA GLU A 134 8.48 10.73 9.20
C GLU A 134 9.20 11.01 7.88
N GLN A 135 8.85 10.30 6.82
CA GLN A 135 9.41 10.51 5.49
C GLN A 135 9.09 11.91 4.96
N ALA A 136 7.83 12.34 5.05
CA ALA A 136 7.42 13.68 4.64
C ALA A 136 8.14 14.79 5.44
N ALA A 137 8.34 14.60 6.75
CA ALA A 137 9.07 15.55 7.58
C ALA A 137 10.56 15.63 7.21
N PHE A 138 11.17 14.49 6.86
CA PHE A 138 12.54 14.44 6.37
C PHE A 138 12.68 15.17 5.03
N ASP A 139 11.80 14.87 4.07
CA ASP A 139 11.81 15.47 2.73
C ASP A 139 11.62 16.99 2.80
N ASN A 140 10.66 17.46 3.60
CA ASN A 140 10.43 18.89 3.82
C ASN A 140 11.65 19.60 4.42
N ARG A 141 12.36 18.95 5.35
CA ARG A 141 13.59 19.50 5.95
C ARG A 141 14.71 19.57 4.93
N GLN A 142 14.88 18.55 4.08
CA GLN A 142 15.89 18.57 3.02
C GLN A 142 15.60 19.65 2.00
N GLN A 143 14.34 19.82 1.61
CA GLN A 143 13.93 20.89 0.69
C GLN A 143 14.24 22.28 1.27
N ALA A 144 13.87 22.53 2.53
CA ALA A 144 14.17 23.81 3.19
C ALA A 144 15.68 24.11 3.25
N LEU A 145 16.50 23.10 3.54
CA LEU A 145 17.97 23.25 3.55
C LEU A 145 18.54 23.53 2.15
N PHE A 146 17.94 22.96 1.12
CA PHE A 146 18.35 23.20 -0.27
C PHE A 146 17.98 24.63 -0.71
N ASP A 147 16.76 25.07 -0.39
CA ASP A 147 16.28 26.42 -0.69
C ASP A 147 17.12 27.51 0.01
N ASP A 148 17.58 27.26 1.24
CA ASP A 148 18.48 28.16 1.99
C ASP A 148 19.90 28.24 1.40
N LEU A 149 20.34 27.24 0.61
CA LEU A 149 21.65 27.21 -0.04
C LEU A 149 21.65 27.86 -1.44
N GLU A 150 20.48 28.04 -2.05
CA GLU A 150 20.31 28.73 -3.34
C GLU A 150 20.10 30.26 -3.20
N LEU A 151 20.15 30.79 -1.97
CA LEU A 151 20.10 32.23 -1.62
C LEU A 151 21.49 32.80 -1.29
#